data_AF-A0A6N9UAY6-F1
#
_entry.id   AF-A0A6N9UAY6-F1
#
_cell.length_a   1.000
_cell.length_b   1.000
_cell.length_c   1.000
_cell.angle_alpha   90.00
_cell.angle_beta   90.00
_cell.angle_gamma   90.00
#
_symmetry.space_group_name_H-M   'P 1'
#
loop_
_entity.id
_entity.type
_entity.pdbx_description
1 polymer ?
#
loop_
_entity_poly.entity_id
_entity_poly.type
_entity_poly.pdbx_seq_one_letter_code
_entity_poly.pdbx_strand_id
1 'polypeptide(L)'
;MRCIDCPEPATRRGRCDHHHQVYESRSAVRARRARRAVLAAVYTGAARLRALVGARGGARCARCGSVALAGSVDVDHVRPLSLGGEGVASNVQVLCHGCHALKTSTEFGSNLH
;
A
#
# COMPACT_ATOMS: atom_id res chain seq x y z
N MET A 1 -4.39 21.82 -26.28
CA MET A 1 -3.57 22.55 -25.27
C MET A 1 -2.12 22.49 -25.69
N ARG A 2 -1.37 23.59 -25.62
CA ARG A 2 0.08 23.62 -25.91
C ARG A 2 0.91 23.27 -24.67
N CYS A 3 2.13 22.80 -24.86
CA CYS A 3 3.11 22.61 -23.81
C CYS A 3 3.38 23.95 -23.12
N ILE A 4 3.55 23.95 -21.80
CA ILE A 4 3.83 25.18 -21.05
C ILE A 4 5.27 25.70 -21.26
N ASP A 5 6.17 24.84 -21.73
CA ASP A 5 7.61 25.15 -21.90
C ASP A 5 7.99 25.32 -23.39
N CYS A 6 7.10 25.00 -24.35
CA CYS A 6 7.35 25.20 -25.79
C CYS A 6 6.06 25.26 -26.64
N PRO A 7 6.13 25.63 -27.93
CA PRO A 7 4.95 25.73 -28.79
C PRO A 7 4.26 24.40 -29.15
N GLU A 8 4.95 23.27 -28.95
CA GLU A 8 4.46 21.92 -29.28
C GLU A 8 3.21 21.55 -28.50
N PRO A 9 2.36 20.63 -29.02
CA PRO A 9 1.20 20.12 -28.29
C PRO A 9 1.58 19.47 -26.95
N ALA A 10 0.76 19.69 -25.92
CA ALA A 10 0.91 19.00 -24.65
C ALA A 10 0.36 17.57 -24.74
N THR A 11 1.15 16.59 -24.30
CA THR A 11 0.80 15.16 -24.28
C THR A 11 0.56 14.66 -22.86
N ARG A 12 1.26 15.21 -21.86
CA ARG A 12 1.20 14.75 -20.46
C ARG A 12 1.29 15.92 -19.49
N ARG A 13 0.26 16.06 -18.64
CA ARG A 13 0.24 17.05 -17.53
C ARG A 13 0.59 18.47 -17.99
N GLY A 14 0.12 18.86 -19.18
CA GLY A 14 0.39 20.17 -19.77
C GLY A 14 1.77 20.37 -20.39
N ARG A 15 2.58 19.31 -20.57
CA ARG A 15 3.87 19.34 -21.27
C ARG A 15 3.90 18.36 -22.43
N CYS A 16 4.75 18.60 -23.43
CA CYS A 16 5.14 17.56 -24.40
C CYS A 16 6.02 16.50 -23.71
N ASP A 17 6.21 15.33 -24.33
CA ASP A 17 6.94 14.23 -23.69
C ASP A 17 8.39 14.60 -23.32
N HIS A 18 9.10 15.34 -24.17
CA HIS A 18 10.45 15.82 -23.88
C HIS A 18 10.48 16.71 -22.63
N HIS A 19 9.66 17.76 -22.58
CA HIS A 19 9.61 18.67 -21.44
C HIS A 19 9.04 17.99 -20.18
N HIS A 20 8.17 17.00 -20.33
CA HIS A 20 7.72 16.17 -19.21
C HIS A 20 8.89 15.36 -18.63
N GLN A 21 9.71 14.71 -19.46
CA GLN A 21 10.90 13.97 -18.99
C GLN A 21 11.91 14.89 -18.32
N VAL A 22 12.20 16.06 -18.90
CA VAL A 22 13.08 17.07 -18.29
C VAL A 22 12.51 17.56 -16.94
N TYR A 23 11.20 17.77 -16.85
CA TYR A 23 10.56 18.12 -15.59
C TYR A 23 10.70 17.01 -14.54
N GLU A 24 10.48 15.75 -14.91
CA GLU A 24 10.61 14.59 -14.03
C GLU A 24 12.05 14.36 -13.56
N SER A 25 13.06 14.71 -14.37
CA SER A 25 14.47 14.55 -14.02
C SER A 25 14.98 15.61 -13.02
N ARG A 26 14.25 16.70 -12.78
CA ARG A 26 14.65 17.74 -11.80
C ARG A 26 14.77 17.15 -10.40
N SER A 27 15.88 17.45 -9.71
CA SER A 27 16.17 16.96 -8.36
C SER A 27 15.03 17.21 -7.37
N ALA A 28 14.48 18.43 -7.36
CA ALA A 28 13.35 18.80 -6.50
C ALA A 28 12.07 17.99 -6.79
N VAL A 29 11.81 17.65 -8.06
CA VAL A 29 10.65 16.84 -8.46
C VAL A 29 10.84 15.40 -7.99
N ARG A 30 12.02 14.81 -8.23
CA ARG A 30 12.38 13.47 -7.75
C ARG A 30 12.29 13.37 -6.23
N ALA A 31 12.89 14.31 -5.49
CA ALA A 31 12.85 14.35 -4.03
C ALA A 31 11.41 14.41 -3.49
N ARG A 32 10.56 15.27 -4.08
CA ARG A 32 9.14 15.35 -3.71
C ARG A 32 8.39 14.05 -3.97
N ARG A 33 8.65 13.37 -5.10
CA ARG A 33 8.03 12.07 -5.41
C ARG A 33 8.46 10.98 -4.45
N ALA A 34 9.76 10.89 -4.15
CA ALA A 34 10.30 9.95 -3.18
C ALA A 34 9.65 10.17 -1.80
N ARG A 35 9.58 11.41 -1.32
CA ARG A 35 8.88 11.74 -0.06
C ARG A 35 7.42 11.31 -0.08
N ARG A 36 6.69 11.59 -1.16
CA ARG A 36 5.27 11.17 -1.29
C ARG A 36 5.13 9.65 -1.28
N ALA A 37 6.02 8.91 -1.92
CA ALA A 37 6.01 7.45 -1.91
C ALA A 37 6.23 6.90 -0.50
N VAL A 38 7.18 7.46 0.25
CA VAL A 38 7.41 7.10 1.66
C VAL A 38 6.18 7.40 2.50
N LEU A 39 5.58 8.60 2.38
CA LEU A 39 4.37 8.95 3.11
C LEU A 39 3.22 7.99 2.77
N ALA A 40 3.02 7.68 1.49
CA ALA A 40 1.99 6.74 1.06
C ALA A 40 2.21 5.34 1.67
N ALA A 41 3.46 4.88 1.81
CA ALA A 41 3.78 3.59 2.44
C ALA A 41 3.59 3.61 3.97
N VAL A 42 4.05 4.68 4.64
CA VAL A 42 4.01 4.81 6.11
C VAL A 42 2.60 5.03 6.63
N TYR A 43 1.77 5.80 5.90
CA TYR A 43 0.42 6.15 6.32
C TYR A 43 -0.65 5.13 5.86
N THR A 44 -0.26 3.94 5.41
CA THR A 44 -1.25 2.88 5.15
C THR A 44 -1.88 2.40 6.46
N GLY A 45 -3.14 1.96 6.39
CA GLY A 45 -3.82 1.30 7.51
C GLY A 45 -3.00 0.12 8.04
N ALA A 46 -2.40 -0.66 7.13
CA ALA A 46 -1.59 -1.83 7.48
C ALA A 46 -0.32 -1.44 8.26
N ALA A 47 0.43 -0.44 7.78
CA ALA A 47 1.64 0.02 8.47
C ALA A 47 1.31 0.56 9.88
N ARG A 48 0.26 1.36 10.01
CA ARG A 48 -0.19 1.88 11.31
C ARG A 48 -0.61 0.77 12.27
N LEU A 49 -1.37 -0.22 11.78
CA LEU A 49 -1.81 -1.34 12.60
C LEU A 49 -0.64 -2.24 13.03
N ARG A 50 0.34 -2.50 12.14
CA ARG A 50 1.57 -3.25 12.51
C ARG A 50 2.34 -2.55 13.63
N ALA A 51 2.52 -1.23 13.55
CA ALA A 51 3.18 -0.46 14.60
C ALA A 51 2.45 -0.57 15.95
N LEU A 52 1.10 -0.52 15.94
CA LEU A 52 0.29 -0.69 17.16
C LEU A 52 0.39 -2.10 17.75
N VAL A 53 0.36 -3.14 16.92
CA VAL A 53 0.55 -4.54 17.36
C VAL A 53 1.92 -4.73 17.99
N GLY A 54 2.97 -4.22 17.34
CA GLY A 54 4.34 -4.27 17.86
C GLY A 54 4.49 -3.53 19.19
N ALA A 55 3.96 -2.31 19.29
CA ALA A 55 4.00 -1.52 20.53
C ALA A 55 3.25 -2.17 21.70
N ARG A 56 2.18 -2.93 21.42
CA ARG A 56 1.41 -3.69 22.42
C ARG A 56 2.02 -5.06 22.76
N GLY A 57 2.99 -5.52 21.98
CA GLY A 57 3.57 -6.87 22.10
C GLY A 57 2.67 -8.00 21.57
N GLY A 58 1.50 -7.68 21.00
CA GLY A 58 0.53 -8.67 20.53
C GLY A 58 -0.83 -8.06 20.21
N ALA A 59 -1.73 -8.92 19.73
CA ALA A 59 -3.09 -8.52 19.41
C ALA A 59 -4.05 -9.72 19.36
N ARG A 60 -5.35 -9.39 19.39
CA ARG A 60 -6.43 -10.36 19.21
C ARG A 60 -6.65 -10.62 17.72
N CYS A 61 -6.67 -11.88 17.31
CA CYS A 61 -7.06 -12.31 15.98
C CYS A 61 -8.52 -11.92 15.70
N ALA A 62 -8.75 -11.20 14.61
CA ALA A 62 -10.07 -10.74 14.21
C ALA A 62 -11.02 -11.88 13.78
N ARG A 63 -10.48 -13.04 13.40
CA ARG A 63 -11.27 -14.20 12.95
C ARG A 63 -11.62 -15.16 14.09
N CYS A 64 -10.64 -15.67 14.83
CA CYS A 64 -10.88 -16.67 15.87
C CYS A 64 -10.91 -16.09 17.29
N GLY A 65 -10.57 -14.82 17.48
CA GLY A 65 -10.59 -14.17 18.78
C GLY A 65 -9.44 -14.52 19.71
N SER A 66 -8.49 -15.40 19.34
CA SER A 66 -7.33 -15.69 20.18
C SER A 66 -6.39 -14.48 20.31
N VAL A 67 -5.75 -14.32 21.45
CA VAL A 67 -4.69 -13.31 21.65
C VAL A 67 -3.35 -13.99 21.40
N ALA A 68 -2.51 -13.36 20.57
CA ALA A 68 -1.20 -13.89 20.21
C ALA A 68 -0.14 -12.78 20.26
N LEU A 69 1.11 -13.19 20.45
CA LEU A 69 2.27 -12.30 20.45
C LEU A 69 2.43 -11.64 19.08
N ALA A 70 3.08 -10.47 19.05
CA ALA A 70 3.25 -9.70 17.82
C ALA A 70 3.94 -10.49 16.70
N GLY A 71 4.87 -11.39 17.05
CA GLY A 71 5.55 -12.28 16.09
C GLY A 71 4.73 -13.50 15.65
N SER A 72 3.49 -13.65 16.12
CA SER A 72 2.60 -14.78 15.81
C SER A 72 1.31 -14.35 15.09
N VAL A 73 1.27 -13.10 14.64
CA VAL A 73 0.13 -12.50 13.94
C VAL A 73 0.60 -11.70 12.73
N ASP A 74 -0.26 -11.64 11.72
CA ASP A 74 -0.08 -10.83 10.52
C ASP A 74 -1.16 -9.76 10.42
N VAL A 75 -0.77 -8.59 9.90
CA VAL A 75 -1.73 -7.56 9.50
C VAL A 75 -2.04 -7.72 8.03
N ASP A 76 -3.31 -8.01 7.76
CA ASP A 76 -3.81 -8.40 6.45
C ASP A 76 -5.01 -7.56 6.01
N HIS A 77 -5.23 -7.47 4.71
CA HIS A 77 -6.36 -6.70 4.17
C HIS A 77 -7.65 -7.52 4.27
N VAL A 78 -8.76 -6.91 4.70
CA VAL A 78 -10.06 -7.58 4.75
C VAL A 78 -10.52 -7.97 3.35
N ARG A 79 -10.52 -7.00 2.42
CA ARG A 79 -10.58 -7.23 0.97
C ARG A 79 -9.18 -7.12 0.38
N PRO A 80 -8.67 -8.13 -0.33
CA PRO A 80 -7.34 -8.06 -0.94
C PRO A 80 -7.16 -6.88 -1.90
N LEU A 81 -5.96 -6.30 -1.93
CA LEU A 81 -5.63 -5.22 -2.86
C LEU A 81 -5.79 -5.63 -4.33
N SER A 82 -5.43 -6.88 -4.67
CA SER A 82 -5.58 -7.46 -6.01
C SER A 82 -7.05 -7.56 -6.45
N LEU A 83 -7.96 -7.69 -5.50
CA LEU A 83 -9.39 -7.69 -5.73
C LEU A 83 -9.98 -6.28 -5.56
N GLY A 84 -9.17 -5.22 -5.52
CA GLY A 84 -9.62 -3.82 -5.41
C GLY A 84 -9.81 -3.31 -3.98
N GLY A 85 -9.28 -4.00 -2.97
CA GLY A 85 -9.23 -3.49 -1.60
C GLY A 85 -8.39 -2.22 -1.49
N GLU A 86 -8.71 -1.37 -0.52
CA GLU A 86 -7.97 -0.13 -0.24
C GLU A 86 -7.01 -0.31 0.93
N GLY A 87 -5.92 0.47 0.96
CA GLY A 87 -4.93 0.48 2.04
C GLY A 87 -5.35 1.31 3.27
N VAL A 88 -6.65 1.36 3.57
CA VAL A 88 -7.24 2.18 4.65
C VAL A 88 -7.37 1.41 5.96
N ALA A 89 -7.49 2.13 7.08
CA ALA A 89 -7.58 1.52 8.41
C ALA A 89 -8.80 0.58 8.58
N SER A 90 -9.92 0.88 7.91
CA SER A 90 -11.13 0.04 7.94
C SER A 90 -11.02 -1.25 7.12
N ASN A 91 -10.03 -1.37 6.23
CA ASN A 91 -9.82 -2.54 5.39
C ASN A 91 -8.61 -3.37 5.82
N VAL A 92 -8.15 -3.23 7.07
CA VAL A 92 -7.06 -4.04 7.62
C VAL A 92 -7.45 -4.68 8.94
N GLN A 93 -6.96 -5.89 9.17
CA GLN A 93 -7.24 -6.71 10.35
C GLN A 93 -5.99 -7.46 10.82
N VAL A 94 -5.96 -7.85 12.09
CA VAL A 94 -4.93 -8.75 12.64
C VAL A 94 -5.43 -10.18 12.57
N LEU A 95 -4.65 -11.09 12.00
CA LEU A 95 -4.95 -12.53 11.97
C LEU A 95 -3.77 -13.31 12.57
N CYS A 96 -4.05 -14.36 13.35
CA CYS A 96 -3.00 -15.33 13.68
C CYS A 96 -2.59 -16.08 12.40
N HIS A 97 -1.37 -16.63 12.37
CA HIS A 97 -0.85 -17.31 11.17
C HIS A 97 -1.78 -18.40 10.62
N GLY A 98 -2.45 -19.18 11.48
CA GLY A 98 -3.43 -20.18 11.04
C GLY A 98 -4.64 -19.57 10.33
N CYS A 99 -5.20 -18.49 10.88
CA CYS A 99 -6.32 -17.77 10.25
C CYS A 99 -5.91 -17.03 8.97
N HIS A 100 -4.68 -16.50 8.94
CA HIS A 100 -4.11 -15.84 7.77
C HIS A 100 -3.88 -16.82 6.62
N ALA A 101 -3.31 -17.99 6.90
CA ALA A 101 -3.10 -19.04 5.91
C ALA A 101 -4.45 -19.52 5.32
N LEU A 102 -5.46 -19.75 6.16
CA LEU A 102 -6.81 -20.12 5.71
C LEU A 102 -7.47 -19.04 4.84
N LYS A 103 -7.28 -17.76 5.19
CA LYS A 103 -7.79 -16.66 4.37
C LYS A 103 -7.11 -16.62 3.01
N THR A 104 -5.78 -16.69 3.00
CA THR A 104 -4.97 -16.68 1.77
C THR A 104 -5.37 -17.83 0.84
N SER A 105 -5.54 -19.04 1.38
CA SER A 105 -5.98 -20.19 0.57
C SER A 105 -7.42 -20.04 0.08
N THR A 106 -8.31 -19.39 0.83
CA THR A 106 -9.69 -19.16 0.39
C THR A 106 -9.76 -18.11 -0.72
N GLU A 107 -8.96 -17.04 -0.63
CA GLU A 107 -9.00 -15.92 -1.57
C GLU A 107 -8.23 -16.17 -2.86
N PHE A 108 -7.16 -16.96 -2.78
CA PHE A 108 -6.24 -17.20 -3.88
C PHE A 108 -6.10 -18.68 -4.23
N GLY A 109 -7.04 -19.52 -3.76
CA GLY A 109 -7.20 -20.96 -4.00
C GLY A 109 -6.08 -21.58 -4.80
N SER A 110 -5.21 -22.37 -4.16
CA SER A 110 -4.02 -23.05 -4.69
C SER A 110 -4.09 -23.39 -6.19
N ASN A 111 -3.87 -22.37 -7.03
CA ASN A 111 -3.81 -22.44 -8.47
C ASN A 111 -2.52 -21.73 -8.87
N LEU A 112 -1.41 -22.31 -8.41
CA LEU A 112 -0.16 -22.28 -9.14
C LEU A 112 -0.13 -23.59 -9.93
N HIS A 113 -0.76 -23.56 -11.12
CA HIS A 113 -0.42 -24.46 -12.21
C HIS A 113 0.48 -23.71 -13.18
#